data_AF-A0A1T5N3V8-F1
#
_entry.id   AF-A0A1T5N3V8-F1
#
_cell.length_a   1.000
_cell.length_b   1.000
_cell.length_c   1.000
_cell.angle_alpha   90.00
_cell.angle_beta   90.00
_cell.angle_gamma   90.00
#
_symmetry.space_group_name_H-M   'P 1'
#
loop_
_entity.id
_entity.type
_entity.pdbx_description
1 polymer ?
#
loop_
_entity_poly.entity_id
_entity_poly.type
_entity_poly.pdbx_seq_one_letter_code
_entity_poly.pdbx_strand_id
1 'polypeptide(L)'
;MNKRSIYIILLAIILLFTLYEELKLRPYLLKHHITTFYIADSLPNFLAVVVFFLGYMVIRFPVAEQKVASLIFAFVAGLTLYEVFQLWMPGRTFDVKDVIASVLGGVFCYLVSLIVNKMSGAKA
;
A
#
# COMPACT_ATOMS: atom_id res chain seq x y z
N MET A 1 0.90 21.50 10.27
CA MET A 1 1.37 21.19 8.90
C MET A 1 0.15 20.91 8.03
N ASN A 2 0.11 21.36 6.77
CA ASN A 2 -1.05 21.09 5.90
C ASN A 2 -1.18 19.56 5.66
N LYS A 3 -2.41 19.00 5.76
CA LYS A 3 -2.70 17.57 5.47
C LYS A 3 -2.05 17.12 4.16
N ARG A 4 -2.13 17.95 3.11
CA ARG A 4 -1.54 17.63 1.80
C ARG A 4 -0.02 17.49 1.86
N SER A 5 0.67 18.36 2.60
CA SER A 5 2.12 18.28 2.78
C SER A 5 2.53 17.02 3.54
N ILE A 6 1.73 16.59 4.53
CA ILE A 6 1.95 15.32 5.23
C ILE A 6 1.87 14.16 4.24
N TYR A 7 0.81 14.10 3.41
CA TYR A 7 0.67 13.04 2.40
C TYR A 7 1.81 13.04 1.37
N ILE A 8 2.31 14.21 0.96
CA ILE A 8 3.46 14.31 0.05
C ILE A 8 4.73 13.71 0.69
N ILE A 9 5.01 14.08 1.95
CA ILE A 9 6.17 13.55 2.68
C ILE A 9 6.06 12.04 2.84
N LEU A 10 4.89 11.54 3.26
CA LEU A 10 4.65 10.10 3.41
C LEU A 10 4.80 9.36 2.07
N LEU A 11 4.27 9.92 0.98
CA LEU A 11 4.41 9.32 -0.35
C LEU A 11 5.87 9.27 -0.78
N ALA A 12 6.63 10.35 -0.58
CA ALA A 12 8.05 10.38 -0.93
C ALA A 12 8.83 9.31 -0.13
N ILE A 13 8.57 9.19 1.18
CA ILE A 13 9.18 8.17 2.03
C ILE A 13 8.83 6.76 1.53
N ILE A 14 7.55 6.50 1.23
CA ILE A 14 7.14 5.16 0.80
C ILE A 14 7.67 4.80 -0.58
N LEU A 15 7.78 5.76 -1.51
CA LEU A 15 8.38 5.52 -2.82
C LEU A 15 9.87 5.22 -2.71
N LEU A 16 10.60 5.94 -1.86
CA LEU A 16 12.00 5.64 -1.58
C LEU A 16 12.18 4.26 -0.93
N PHE A 17 11.29 3.90 -0.01
CA PHE A 17 11.31 2.57 0.60
C PHE A 17 10.97 1.47 -0.41
N THR A 18 9.96 1.68 -1.26
CA THR A 18 9.59 0.73 -2.33
C THR A 18 10.75 0.52 -3.30
N LEU A 19 11.44 1.60 -3.67
CA LEU A 19 12.63 1.53 -4.52
C LEU A 19 13.77 0.76 -3.85
N TYR A 20 14.01 0.99 -2.56
CA TYR A 20 15.02 0.26 -1.79
C TYR A 20 14.67 -1.23 -1.67
N GLU A 21 13.39 -1.53 -1.43
CA GLU A 21 12.87 -2.87 -1.29
C GLU A 21 13.14 -3.69 -2.57
N GLU A 22 12.71 -3.18 -3.72
CA GLU A 22 12.85 -3.86 -5.01
C GLU A 22 14.32 -3.96 -5.48
N LEU A 23 15.13 -2.90 -5.30
CA LEU A 23 16.50 -2.87 -5.83
C LEU A 23 17.54 -3.52 -4.91
N LYS A 24 17.30 -3.57 -3.60
CA LYS A 24 18.30 -4.03 -2.63
C LYS A 24 17.79 -5.11 -1.71
N LEU A 25 16.68 -4.86 -1.01
CA LEU A 25 16.23 -5.76 0.06
C LEU A 25 15.80 -7.11 -0.51
N ARG A 26 14.89 -7.13 -1.48
CA ARG A 26 14.36 -8.37 -2.05
C ARG A 26 15.44 -9.22 -2.73
N PRO A 27 16.33 -8.68 -3.59
CA PRO A 27 17.44 -9.46 -4.15
C PRO A 27 18.39 -10.00 -3.08
N TYR A 28 18.65 -9.23 -2.02
CA TYR A 28 19.50 -9.66 -0.91
C TYR A 28 18.88 -10.85 -0.14
N LEU A 29 17.59 -10.76 0.18
CA LEU A 29 16.86 -11.82 0.89
C LEU A 29 16.81 -13.11 0.07
N LEU A 30 16.53 -13.00 -1.24
CA LEU A 30 16.52 -14.13 -2.17
C LEU A 30 17.90 -14.78 -2.30
N LYS A 31 18.96 -13.97 -2.43
CA LYS A 31 20.35 -14.47 -2.56
C LYS A 31 20.83 -15.23 -1.33
N HIS A 32 20.37 -14.87 -0.14
CA HIS A 32 20.81 -15.49 1.11
C HIS A 32 19.85 -16.55 1.64
N HIS A 33 18.83 -16.94 0.87
CA HIS A 33 17.82 -17.93 1.24
C HIS A 33 17.22 -17.67 2.64
N ILE A 34 17.15 -16.41 3.04
CA ILE A 34 16.57 -16.04 4.33
C ILE A 34 15.08 -16.37 4.19
N THR A 35 14.57 -17.20 5.10
CA THR A 35 13.21 -17.77 5.11
C THR A 35 12.09 -16.74 5.31
N THR A 36 12.36 -15.48 4.99
CA THR A 36 11.40 -14.39 4.82
C THR A 36 10.72 -14.41 3.46
N PHE A 37 10.74 -15.54 2.72
CA PHE A 37 9.99 -15.77 1.49
C PHE A 37 8.58 -15.15 1.56
N TYR A 38 7.90 -15.27 2.71
CA TYR A 38 6.54 -14.77 2.87
C TYR A 38 6.40 -13.25 3.01
N ILE A 39 7.38 -12.57 3.63
CA ILE A 39 7.31 -11.11 3.80
C ILE A 39 7.82 -10.45 2.52
N ALA A 40 8.94 -10.92 1.97
CA ALA A 40 9.54 -10.32 0.78
C ALA A 40 8.65 -10.46 -0.47
N ASP A 41 7.91 -11.56 -0.61
CA ASP A 41 7.09 -11.77 -1.81
C ASP A 41 5.75 -11.02 -1.76
N SER A 42 5.15 -10.84 -0.58
CA SER A 42 3.85 -10.16 -0.44
C SER A 42 3.95 -8.69 -0.02
N LEU A 43 5.13 -8.22 0.42
CA LEU A 43 5.38 -6.81 0.75
C LEU A 43 5.09 -5.87 -0.44
N PRO A 44 5.40 -6.21 -1.70
CA PRO A 44 5.01 -5.39 -2.85
C PRO A 44 3.50 -5.12 -2.93
N ASN A 45 2.63 -6.11 -2.63
CA ASN A 45 1.18 -5.91 -2.65
C ASN A 45 0.70 -5.01 -1.51
N PHE A 46 1.28 -5.14 -0.32
CA PHE A 46 1.04 -4.20 0.77
C PHE A 46 1.43 -2.77 0.35
N LEU A 47 2.64 -2.60 -0.17
CA LEU A 47 3.15 -1.29 -0.59
C LEU A 47 2.35 -0.69 -1.74
N ALA A 48 1.83 -1.50 -2.67
CA ALA A 48 0.99 -1.05 -3.77
C ALA A 48 -0.28 -0.34 -3.26
N VAL A 49 -0.98 -0.91 -2.26
CA VAL A 49 -2.15 -0.24 -1.65
C VAL A 49 -1.74 1.10 -1.06
N VAL A 50 -0.63 1.15 -0.33
CA VAL A 50 -0.14 2.38 0.32
C VAL A 50 0.24 3.44 -0.70
N VAL A 51 0.94 3.06 -1.77
CA VAL A 51 1.32 3.98 -2.86
C VAL A 51 0.09 4.51 -3.59
N PHE A 52 -0.87 3.65 -3.95
CA PHE A 52 -2.09 4.08 -4.62
C PHE A 52 -2.93 5.00 -3.74
N PHE A 53 -3.08 4.67 -2.47
CA PHE A 53 -3.79 5.51 -1.51
C PHE A 53 -3.12 6.88 -1.35
N LEU A 54 -1.82 6.93 -1.03
CA LEU A 54 -1.10 8.18 -0.81
C LEU A 54 -1.02 9.01 -2.10
N GLY A 55 -0.76 8.38 -3.25
CA GLY A 55 -0.78 9.03 -4.55
C GLY A 55 -2.12 9.69 -4.85
N TYR A 56 -3.22 8.97 -4.60
CA TYR A 56 -4.56 9.52 -4.75
C TYR A 56 -4.80 10.70 -3.81
N MET A 57 -4.41 10.59 -2.53
CA MET A 57 -4.56 11.67 -1.55
C MET A 57 -3.75 12.92 -1.90
N VAL A 58 -2.62 12.78 -2.60
CA VAL A 58 -1.81 13.92 -3.07
C VAL A 58 -2.41 14.58 -4.32
N ILE A 59 -2.87 13.77 -5.28
CA ILE A 59 -3.37 14.23 -6.58
C ILE A 59 -4.78 14.83 -6.47
N ARG A 60 -5.66 14.19 -5.68
CA ARG A 60 -7.09 14.54 -5.57
C ARG A 60 -7.43 15.31 -4.30
N PHE A 61 -6.44 15.91 -3.64
CA PHE A 61 -6.67 16.68 -2.42
C PHE A 61 -7.55 17.92 -2.68
N PRO A 62 -8.52 18.26 -1.80
CA PRO A 62 -8.94 17.51 -0.62
C PRO A 62 -9.90 16.36 -0.97
N VAL A 63 -9.76 15.24 -0.27
CA VAL A 63 -10.69 14.12 -0.35
C VAL A 63 -11.64 14.18 0.85
N ALA A 64 -12.93 14.02 0.59
CA ALA A 64 -13.94 14.01 1.64
C ALA A 64 -13.75 12.79 2.57
N GLU A 65 -13.80 12.99 3.88
CA GLU A 65 -13.44 11.96 4.88
C GLU A 65 -14.34 10.72 4.77
N GLN A 66 -15.63 10.90 4.48
CA GLN A 66 -16.58 9.80 4.24
C GLN A 66 -16.23 8.93 3.03
N LYS A 67 -15.39 9.39 2.11
CA LYS A 67 -14.96 8.63 0.92
C LYS A 67 -13.67 7.83 1.16
N VAL A 68 -12.95 8.06 2.25
CA VAL A 68 -11.64 7.45 2.51
C VAL A 68 -11.76 5.92 2.63
N ALA A 69 -12.73 5.43 3.40
CA ALA A 69 -12.93 3.99 3.57
C ALA A 69 -13.31 3.31 2.23
N SER A 70 -14.22 3.90 1.46
CA SER A 70 -14.61 3.39 0.14
C SER A 70 -13.45 3.38 -0.86
N LEU A 71 -12.57 4.40 -0.79
CA LEU A 71 -11.38 4.47 -1.62
C LEU A 71 -10.39 3.36 -1.28
N ILE A 72 -10.12 3.14 0.02
CA ILE A 72 -9.26 2.06 0.49
C ILE A 72 -9.82 0.71 0.06
N PHE A 73 -11.13 0.49 0.25
CA PHE A 73 -11.81 -0.72 -0.20
C PHE A 73 -11.63 -0.94 -1.71
N ALA A 74 -11.78 0.10 -2.53
CA ALA A 74 -11.59 0.00 -3.97
C ALA A 74 -10.17 -0.42 -4.36
N PHE A 75 -9.13 0.07 -3.67
CA PHE A 75 -7.75 -0.35 -3.93
C PHE A 75 -7.48 -1.79 -3.50
N VAL A 76 -7.97 -2.20 -2.31
CA VAL A 76 -7.84 -3.58 -1.84
C VAL A 76 -8.59 -4.55 -2.74
N ALA A 77 -9.82 -4.22 -3.14
CA ALA A 77 -10.59 -5.00 -4.08
C ALA A 77 -9.92 -5.07 -5.45
N GLY A 78 -9.37 -3.97 -5.94
CA GLY A 78 -8.62 -3.92 -7.20
C GLY A 78 -7.41 -4.87 -7.20
N LEU A 79 -6.61 -4.87 -6.15
CA LEU A 79 -5.47 -5.80 -6.03
C LEU A 79 -5.92 -7.24 -5.80
N THR A 80 -6.98 -7.47 -5.05
CA THR A 80 -7.53 -8.83 -4.88
C THR A 80 -8.04 -9.39 -6.20
N LEU A 81 -8.74 -8.57 -7.00
CA LEU A 81 -9.16 -8.95 -8.35
C LEU A 81 -7.95 -9.18 -9.25
N TYR A 82 -6.90 -8.36 -9.14
CA TYR A 82 -5.65 -8.56 -9.86
C TYR A 82 -5.03 -9.94 -9.57
N GLU A 83 -5.00 -10.38 -8.30
CA GLU A 83 -4.56 -11.73 -7.93
C GLU A 83 -5.42 -12.82 -8.56
N VAL A 84 -6.74 -12.64 -8.61
CA VAL A 84 -7.64 -13.58 -9.31
C VAL A 84 -7.30 -13.60 -10.80
N PHE A 85 -7.04 -12.43 -11.40
CA PHE A 85 -6.65 -12.32 -12.81
C PHE A 85 -5.32 -13.01 -13.15
N GLN A 86 -4.42 -13.18 -12.16
CA GLN A 86 -3.17 -13.89 -12.36
C GLN A 86 -3.38 -15.38 -12.72
N LEU A 87 -4.52 -15.99 -12.39
CA LEU A 87 -4.83 -17.37 -12.77
C LEU A 87 -4.86 -17.61 -14.29
N TRP A 88 -5.07 -16.54 -15.07
CA TRP A 88 -5.04 -16.61 -16.53
C TRP A 88 -3.71 -16.14 -17.13
N MET A 89 -2.72 -15.81 -16.30
CA MET A 89 -1.38 -15.37 -16.75
C MET A 89 -0.38 -16.54 -16.70
N PRO A 90 0.36 -16.82 -17.78
CA PRO A 90 1.33 -17.91 -17.80
C PRO A 90 2.45 -17.68 -16.77
N GLY A 91 2.70 -18.67 -15.92
CA GLY A 91 3.75 -18.62 -14.90
C GLY A 91 3.41 -17.84 -13.63
N ARG A 92 2.13 -17.46 -13.44
CA ARG A 92 1.63 -16.86 -12.20
C ARG A 92 0.56 -17.73 -11.55
N THR A 93 0.41 -17.57 -10.24
CA THR A 93 -0.54 -18.33 -9.43
C THR A 93 -1.20 -17.37 -8.46
N PHE A 94 -2.48 -17.62 -8.16
CA PHE A 94 -3.17 -16.90 -7.09
C PHE A 94 -2.48 -17.14 -5.74
N ASP A 95 -2.02 -16.07 -5.09
CA ASP A 95 -1.46 -16.14 -3.74
C ASP A 95 -2.40 -15.48 -2.71
N VAL A 96 -2.89 -16.29 -1.77
CA VAL A 96 -3.73 -15.83 -0.66
C VAL A 96 -2.99 -14.81 0.21
N LYS A 97 -1.66 -14.92 0.33
CA LYS A 97 -0.83 -14.02 1.12
C LYS A 97 -0.80 -12.62 0.53
N ASP A 98 -0.84 -12.52 -0.79
CA ASP A 98 -0.89 -11.26 -1.52
C ASP A 98 -2.24 -10.55 -1.33
N VAL A 99 -3.33 -11.32 -1.22
CA VAL A 99 -4.65 -10.81 -0.79
C VAL A 99 -4.60 -10.31 0.65
N ILE A 100 -4.04 -11.10 1.57
CA ILE A 100 -3.90 -10.70 2.99
C ILE A 100 -3.04 -9.44 3.11
N ALA A 101 -1.92 -9.35 2.39
CA ALA A 101 -1.04 -8.19 2.38
C ALA A 101 -1.75 -6.94 1.86
N SER A 102 -2.59 -7.09 0.82
CA SER A 102 -3.43 -5.99 0.33
C SER A 102 -4.41 -5.50 1.39
N VAL A 103 -5.09 -6.42 2.09
CA VAL A 103 -6.00 -6.07 3.20
C VAL A 103 -5.26 -5.35 4.32
N LEU A 104 -4.10 -5.84 4.74
CA LEU A 104 -3.26 -5.19 5.75
C LEU A 104 -2.80 -3.80 5.29
N GLY A 105 -2.47 -3.64 4.00
CA GLY A 105 -2.16 -2.34 3.40
C GLY A 105 -3.33 -1.37 3.51
N GLY A 106 -4.56 -1.85 3.30
CA GLY A 106 -5.77 -1.07 3.48
C GLY A 106 -6.00 -0.65 4.94
N VAL A 107 -5.85 -1.57 5.89
CA VAL A 107 -5.93 -1.26 7.34
C VAL A 107 -4.88 -0.21 7.72
N PHE A 108 -3.64 -0.36 7.24
CA PHE A 108 -2.59 0.61 7.47
C PHE A 108 -2.94 2.00 6.90
N CYS A 109 -3.45 2.07 5.67
CA CYS A 109 -3.89 3.33 5.06
C CYS A 109 -5.00 4.01 5.87
N TYR A 110 -5.94 3.24 6.40
CA TYR A 110 -7.00 3.76 7.25
C TYR A 110 -6.42 4.37 8.53
N LEU A 111 -5.52 3.65 9.22
CA LEU A 111 -4.82 4.17 10.40
C LEU A 111 -4.01 5.43 10.11
N VAL A 112 -3.28 5.47 8.98
CA VAL A 112 -2.56 6.66 8.52
C VAL A 112 -3.52 7.84 8.35
N SER A 113 -4.68 7.62 7.71
CA SER A 113 -5.67 8.70 7.51
C SER A 113 -6.17 9.28 8.84
N LEU A 114 -6.41 8.44 9.86
CA LEU A 114 -6.81 8.87 11.20
C LEU A 114 -5.72 9.70 11.87
N ILE A 115 -4.46 9.26 11.78
CA ILE A 115 -3.30 9.97 12.32
C ILE A 115 -3.15 11.34 11.65
N VAL A 116 -3.21 11.41 10.32
CA VAL A 116 -3.09 12.67 9.58
C VAL A 116 -4.22 13.64 9.93
N ASN A 117 -5.45 13.15 10.08
CA ASN A 117 -6.60 13.95 10.50
C ASN A 117 -6.39 14.52 11.92
N LYS A 118 -5.93 13.69 12.86
CA LYS A 118 -5.62 14.09 14.24
C LYS A 118 -4.49 15.13 14.31
N MET A 119 -3.39 14.92 13.58
CA MET A 119 -2.25 15.86 13.51
C MET A 119 -2.62 17.22 12.93
N SER A 120 -3.67 17.25 12.10
CA SER A 120 -4.11 18.46 11.41
C SER A 120 -5.25 19.20 12.13
N GLY A 121 -5.65 18.75 13.32
CA GLY A 121 -6.69 19.39 14.13
C GLY A 121 -8.11 19.25 13.57
N ALA A 122 -8.35 18.30 12.65
CA ALA A 122 -9.70 18.01 12.20
C ALA A 122 -10.45 17.26 13.31
N LYS A 123 -11.56 17.84 13.80
CA LYS A 123 -12.50 17.11 14.66
C LYS A 123 -13.16 16.03 13.81
N ALA A 124 -13.13 14.80 14.31
CA ALA A 124 -13.81 13.64 13.75
C ALA A 124 -15.32 13.89 13.61
#